data_AF-A0A7C5N549-F1
#
_entry.id   AF-A0A7C5N549-F1
#
_cell.length_a   1.000
_cell.length_b   1.000
_cell.length_c   1.000
_cell.angle_alpha   90.00
_cell.angle_beta   90.00
_cell.angle_gamma   90.00
#
_symmetry.space_group_name_H-M   'P 1'
#
loop_
_entity.id
_entity.type
_entity.pdbx_description
1 polymer ?
#
loop_
_entity_poly.entity_id
_entity_poly.type
_entity_poly.pdbx_seq_one_letter_code
_entity_poly.pdbx_strand_id
1 'polypeptide(L)'
;PGEVYLYQGRSYKSYRGMGSVGAMARGSADRYFQQEVSDQMKLVPEGIEGQVPYKGLAENVLHQLAGGLRAAMGYTGAHNLKSFRDNATFVKISGAALNESHVHDVSITRESPNYRGNS
;
A
#
# COMPACT_ATOMS: atom_id res chain seq x y z
N PRO A 1 -5.39 -12.21 9.35
CA PRO A 1 -6.45 -12.47 8.34
C PRO A 1 -7.81 -12.11 8.95
N GLY A 2 -8.70 -11.47 8.19
CA GLY A 2 -9.98 -10.96 8.70
C GLY A 2 -11.04 -10.89 7.62
N GLU A 3 -12.29 -10.81 8.05
CA GLU A 3 -13.48 -10.76 7.20
C GLU A 3 -13.65 -9.38 6.53
N VAL A 4 -14.40 -9.36 5.44
CA VAL A 4 -14.86 -8.11 4.83
C VAL A 4 -16.04 -7.61 5.64
N TYR A 5 -16.03 -6.34 6.02
CA TYR A 5 -17.15 -5.70 6.72
C TYR A 5 -17.60 -4.43 5.99
N LEU A 6 -18.87 -4.08 6.20
CA LEU A 6 -19.49 -2.88 5.62
C LEU A 6 -19.33 -1.71 6.58
N TYR A 7 -18.87 -0.57 6.06
CA TYR A 7 -18.81 0.68 6.81
C TYR A 7 -19.23 1.82 5.89
N GLN A 8 -20.28 2.57 6.29
CA GLN A 8 -20.85 3.67 5.51
C GLN A 8 -21.13 3.31 4.03
N GLY A 9 -21.70 2.11 3.80
CA GLY A 9 -22.08 1.64 2.46
C GLY A 9 -20.91 1.19 1.58
N ARG A 10 -19.68 1.11 2.10
CA ARG A 10 -18.51 0.61 1.39
C ARG A 10 -17.88 -0.58 2.12
N SER A 11 -17.31 -1.52 1.37
CA SER A 11 -16.67 -2.71 1.91
C SER A 11 -15.21 -2.46 2.27
N TYR A 12 -14.81 -2.87 3.48
CA TYR A 12 -13.46 -2.69 4.01
C TYR A 12 -12.88 -3.99 4.59
N LYS A 13 -11.56 -3.99 4.79
CA LYS A 13 -10.85 -4.97 5.63
C LYS A 13 -9.97 -4.25 6.65
N SER A 14 -9.82 -4.85 7.82
CA SER A 14 -8.90 -4.38 8.86
C SER A 14 -7.46 -4.43 8.37
N TYR A 15 -6.69 -3.38 8.61
CA TYR A 15 -5.26 -3.31 8.34
C TYR A 15 -4.56 -2.70 9.55
N ARG A 16 -3.44 -3.28 9.96
CA ARG A 16 -2.69 -2.81 11.13
C ARG A 16 -1.19 -3.01 10.95
N GLY A 17 -0.42 -2.08 11.49
CA GLY A 17 1.02 -2.24 11.65
C GLY A 17 1.33 -3.33 12.68
N MET A 18 2.43 -4.06 12.50
CA MET A 18 2.81 -5.11 13.45
C MET A 18 3.26 -4.56 14.81
N GLY A 19 3.60 -3.26 14.90
CA GLY A 19 3.88 -2.52 16.13
C GLY A 19 2.66 -1.81 16.71
N SER A 20 1.44 -2.14 16.27
CA SER A 20 0.22 -1.66 16.90
C SER A 20 -0.06 -2.40 18.20
N VAL A 21 -0.80 -1.75 19.11
CA VAL A 21 -1.15 -2.35 20.42
C VAL A 21 -1.82 -3.72 20.24
N GLY A 22 -2.83 -3.83 19.38
CA GLY A 22 -3.56 -5.08 19.16
C GLY A 22 -2.77 -6.15 18.41
N ALA A 23 -1.67 -5.80 17.72
CA ALA A 23 -0.73 -6.76 17.15
C ALA A 23 0.27 -7.23 18.23
N MET A 24 0.86 -6.30 18.98
CA MET A 24 1.84 -6.58 20.03
C MET A 24 1.24 -7.40 21.17
N ALA A 25 0.01 -7.08 21.58
CA ALA A 25 -0.77 -7.86 22.53
C ALA A 25 -1.00 -9.33 22.09
N ARG A 26 -0.90 -9.62 20.79
CA ARG A 26 -1.02 -10.97 20.22
C ARG A 26 0.33 -11.62 19.91
N GLY A 27 1.42 -11.10 20.46
CA GLY A 27 2.74 -11.72 20.41
C GLY A 27 3.72 -11.14 19.40
N SER A 28 3.42 -10.01 18.74
CA SER A 28 4.46 -9.32 17.96
C SER A 28 5.43 -8.49 18.81
N ALA A 29 5.16 -8.31 20.11
CA ALA A 29 5.92 -7.45 21.02
C ALA A 29 7.42 -7.80 21.12
N ASP A 30 7.79 -9.09 20.99
CA ASP A 30 9.19 -9.54 21.01
C ASP A 30 10.04 -8.83 19.93
N ARG A 31 9.50 -8.70 18.71
CA ARG A 31 10.17 -7.98 17.61
C ARG A 31 10.32 -6.47 17.84
N TYR A 32 9.62 -5.92 18.82
CA TYR A 32 9.68 -4.52 19.23
C TYR A 32 10.33 -4.35 20.61
N PHE A 33 10.96 -5.39 21.14
CA PHE A 33 11.64 -5.39 22.45
C PHE A 33 10.72 -5.03 23.63
N GLN A 34 9.42 -5.34 23.51
CA GLN A 34 8.40 -5.08 24.54
C GLN A 34 7.83 -6.37 25.14
N GLN A 35 8.54 -7.49 25.03
CA GLN A 35 8.07 -8.81 25.49
C GLN A 35 7.85 -8.88 27.02
N GLU A 36 8.64 -8.16 27.80
CA GLU A 36 8.54 -8.13 29.27
C GLU A 36 7.38 -7.24 29.76
N VAL A 37 6.74 -6.49 28.86
CA VAL A 37 5.60 -5.63 29.19
C VAL A 37 4.33 -6.48 29.20
N SER A 38 3.96 -6.97 30.39
CA SER A 38 2.76 -7.80 30.58
C SER A 38 1.44 -7.00 30.51
N ASP A 39 1.50 -5.70 30.81
CA ASP A 39 0.35 -4.80 30.77
C ASP A 39 0.23 -4.14 29.39
N GLN A 40 -0.82 -4.50 28.65
CA GLN A 40 -1.08 -3.98 27.30
C GLN A 40 -1.21 -2.44 27.28
N MET A 41 -1.63 -1.82 28.39
CA MET A 41 -1.74 -0.36 28.50
C MET A 41 -0.38 0.34 28.59
N LYS A 42 0.69 -0.40 28.88
CA LYS A 42 2.06 0.11 28.95
C LYS A 42 2.86 -0.10 27.66
N LEU A 43 2.27 -0.76 26.66
CA LEU A 43 2.90 -0.90 25.35
C LEU A 43 3.01 0.47 24.68
N VAL A 44 4.17 0.74 24.08
CA VAL A 44 4.42 1.94 23.28
C VAL A 44 4.27 1.56 21.80
N PRO A 45 3.18 1.97 21.12
CA PRO A 45 2.95 1.56 19.74
C PRO A 45 3.78 2.37 18.75
N GLU A 46 4.37 1.67 17.79
CA GLU A 46 5.03 2.24 16.59
C GLU A 46 4.18 2.07 15.33
N GLY A 47 3.02 1.41 15.45
CA GLY A 47 2.08 1.18 14.37
C GLY A 47 0.66 1.55 14.73
N ILE A 48 -0.13 1.91 13.72
CA ILE A 48 -1.57 2.19 13.87
C ILE A 48 -2.41 1.00 13.44
N GLU A 49 -3.68 1.02 13.85
CA GLU A 49 -4.73 0.13 13.36
C GLU A 49 -5.75 0.95 12.60
N GLY A 50 -6.25 0.40 11.50
CA GLY A 50 -7.20 1.08 10.65
C GLY A 50 -7.85 0.12 9.67
N GLN A 51 -8.38 0.69 8.60
CA GLN A 51 -9.10 -0.06 7.58
C GLN A 51 -8.70 0.38 6.19
N VAL A 52 -8.73 -0.56 5.25
CA VAL A 52 -8.48 -0.30 3.83
C VAL A 52 -9.68 -0.76 3.01
N PRO A 53 -10.06 -0.04 1.94
CA PRO A 53 -11.15 -0.47 1.08
C PRO A 53 -10.86 -1.85 0.51
N TYR A 54 -11.87 -2.71 0.44
CA TYR A 54 -11.76 -4.05 -0.12
C TYR A 54 -11.26 -3.98 -1.58
N LYS A 55 -10.24 -4.80 -1.90
CA LYS A 55 -9.56 -4.78 -3.21
C LYS A 55 -9.92 -5.97 -4.10
N GLY A 56 -10.84 -6.85 -3.66
CA GLY A 56 -11.15 -8.08 -4.39
C GLY A 56 -10.10 -9.17 -4.19
N LEU A 57 -10.00 -10.06 -5.17
CA LEU A 57 -9.03 -11.17 -5.21
C LEU A 57 -7.60 -10.64 -5.38
N ALA A 58 -6.65 -11.29 -4.73
CA ALA A 58 -5.24 -10.92 -4.82
C ALA A 58 -4.70 -11.02 -6.27
N GLU A 59 -5.19 -11.98 -7.05
CA GLU A 59 -4.85 -12.15 -8.47
C GLU A 59 -5.09 -10.87 -9.28
N ASN A 60 -6.22 -10.19 -9.09
CA ASN A 60 -6.54 -8.95 -9.79
C ASN A 60 -5.54 -7.84 -9.45
N VAL A 61 -5.16 -7.73 -8.18
CA VAL A 61 -4.16 -6.75 -7.72
C VAL A 61 -2.79 -7.05 -8.34
N LEU A 62 -2.37 -8.32 -8.30
CA LEU A 62 -1.09 -8.77 -8.87
C LEU A 62 -1.04 -8.55 -10.39
N HIS A 63 -2.14 -8.81 -11.09
CA HIS A 63 -2.24 -8.57 -12.53
C HIS A 63 -2.00 -7.09 -12.87
N GLN A 64 -2.65 -6.16 -12.16
CA GLN A 64 -2.47 -4.72 -12.37
C GLN A 64 -1.04 -4.26 -12.03
N LEU A 65 -0.46 -4.75 -10.93
CA LEU A 65 0.93 -4.42 -10.55
C LEU A 65 1.93 -4.94 -11.59
N ALA A 66 1.77 -6.19 -12.04
CA ALA A 66 2.61 -6.78 -13.06
C ALA A 66 2.48 -6.05 -14.41
N GLY A 67 1.25 -5.63 -14.77
CA GLY A 67 0.99 -4.83 -15.96
C GLY A 67 1.74 -3.49 -15.93
N GLY A 68 1.65 -2.76 -14.81
CA GLY A 68 2.38 -1.50 -14.62
C GLY A 68 3.90 -1.68 -14.72
N LEU A 69 4.45 -2.72 -14.09
CA LEU A 69 5.88 -3.03 -14.19
C LEU A 69 6.32 -3.34 -15.63
N ARG A 70 5.54 -4.16 -16.37
CA ARG A 70 5.83 -4.47 -17.77
C ARG A 70 5.79 -3.23 -18.66
N ALA A 71 4.83 -2.32 -18.43
CA ALA A 71 4.78 -1.05 -19.14
C ALA A 71 6.02 -0.19 -18.88
N ALA A 72 6.45 -0.07 -17.62
CA ALA A 72 7.68 0.66 -17.26
C ALA A 72 8.95 0.04 -17.88
N MET A 73 9.04 -1.30 -17.91
CA MET A 73 10.11 -2.02 -18.60
C MET A 73 10.07 -1.75 -20.12
N GLY A 74 8.88 -1.64 -20.73
CA GLY A 74 8.71 -1.24 -22.12
C GLY A 74 9.26 0.16 -22.42
N TYR A 75 8.91 1.16 -21.60
CA TYR A 75 9.40 2.55 -21.75
C TYR A 75 10.93 2.66 -21.63
N THR A 76 11.55 1.77 -20.85
CA THR A 76 13.01 1.76 -20.60
C THR A 76 13.76 0.77 -21.48
N GLY A 77 13.09 0.07 -22.40
CA GLY A 77 13.71 -0.92 -23.29
C GLY A 77 14.27 -2.15 -22.56
N ALA A 78 13.80 -2.44 -21.34
CA ALA A 78 14.30 -3.54 -20.52
C ALA A 78 13.56 -4.85 -20.79
N HIS A 79 14.28 -5.87 -21.27
CA HIS A 79 13.70 -7.18 -21.61
C HIS A 79 13.58 -8.12 -20.39
N ASN A 80 14.23 -7.80 -19.26
CA ASN A 80 14.12 -8.54 -18.01
C ASN A 80 14.43 -7.65 -16.80
N LEU A 81 14.21 -8.17 -15.58
CA LEU A 81 14.41 -7.43 -14.34
C LEU A 81 15.87 -7.05 -14.06
N LYS A 82 16.85 -7.77 -14.62
CA LYS A 82 18.26 -7.41 -14.49
C LYS A 82 18.54 -6.17 -15.35
N SER A 83 18.19 -6.22 -16.63
CA SER A 83 18.31 -5.09 -17.55
C SER A 83 17.55 -3.86 -17.07
N PHE A 84 16.36 -4.03 -16.47
CA PHE A 84 15.61 -2.91 -15.91
C PHE A 84 16.36 -2.22 -14.76
N ARG A 85 16.93 -3.00 -13.84
CA ARG A 85 17.72 -2.48 -12.72
C ARG A 85 19.02 -1.81 -13.19
N ASP A 86 19.67 -2.37 -14.21
CA ASP A 86 20.95 -1.89 -14.71
C ASP A 86 20.83 -0.63 -15.58
N ASN A 87 19.70 -0.48 -16.31
CA ASN A 87 19.53 0.57 -17.33
C ASN A 87 18.60 1.72 -16.91
N ALA A 88 17.77 1.54 -15.88
CA ALA A 88 16.81 2.57 -15.48
C ALA A 88 17.53 3.85 -15.00
N THR A 89 17.21 4.98 -15.62
CA THR A 89 17.69 6.30 -15.21
C THR A 89 16.57 7.07 -14.54
N PHE A 90 16.88 7.73 -13.42
CA PHE A 90 15.91 8.53 -12.67
C PHE A 90 16.23 10.02 -12.81
N VAL A 91 15.18 10.82 -12.85
CA VAL A 91 15.26 12.27 -12.80
C VAL A 91 14.62 12.78 -11.52
N LYS A 92 15.24 13.77 -10.89
CA LYS A 92 14.66 14.43 -9.72
C LYS A 92 13.61 15.43 -10.20
N ILE A 93 12.41 15.31 -9.65
CA ILE A 93 11.29 16.21 -9.96
C ILE A 93 10.94 17.09 -8.76
N SER A 94 10.30 18.22 -9.02
CA SER A 94 9.73 19.09 -7.97
C SER A 94 8.37 18.57 -7.51
N GLY A 95 7.83 19.15 -6.44
CA GLY A 95 6.46 18.85 -6.00
C GLY A 95 5.39 19.23 -7.05
N ALA A 96 5.63 20.28 -7.85
CA ALA A 96 4.72 20.66 -8.92
C ALA A 96 4.66 19.59 -10.03
N ALA A 97 5.82 19.07 -10.44
CA ALA A 97 5.90 17.98 -11.42
C ALA A 97 5.30 16.67 -10.88
N LEU A 98 5.32 16.44 -9.55
CA LEU A 98 4.60 15.31 -8.96
C LEU A 98 3.09 15.47 -9.10
N ASN A 99 2.54 16.67 -8.86
CA ASN A 99 1.12 16.95 -9.07
C ASN A 99 0.74 16.79 -10.56
N GLU A 100 1.58 17.27 -11.47
CA GLU A 100 1.42 17.09 -12.91
C GLU A 100 1.44 15.60 -13.33
N SER A 101 2.22 14.76 -12.63
CA SER A 101 2.28 13.31 -12.92
C SER A 101 1.00 12.57 -12.56
N HIS A 102 0.20 13.11 -11.63
CA HIS A 102 -1.12 12.58 -11.28
C HIS A 102 -2.21 13.13 -12.20
N VAL A 103 -3.39 12.51 -12.17
CA VAL A 103 -4.57 13.10 -12.83
C VAL A 103 -4.84 14.48 -12.23
N HIS A 104 -4.83 15.51 -13.08
CA HIS A 104 -5.04 16.91 -12.71
C HIS A 104 -6.01 17.57 -13.71
N ASP A 105 -6.66 18.65 -13.27
CA ASP A 105 -7.59 19.49 -14.06
C ASP A 105 -8.80 18.76 -14.70
N VAL A 106 -9.11 17.54 -14.25
CA VAL A 106 -10.28 16.76 -14.68
C VAL A 106 -10.92 16.01 -13.51
N SER A 107 -12.24 15.84 -13.58
CA SER A 107 -13.00 15.04 -12.61
C SER A 107 -13.02 13.57 -13.00
N ILE A 108 -12.53 12.70 -12.12
CA ILE A 108 -12.61 11.24 -12.29
C ILE A 108 -14.07 10.79 -12.06
N THR A 109 -14.73 10.30 -13.10
CA THR A 109 -16.13 9.83 -13.02
C THR A 109 -16.24 8.32 -12.79
N ARG A 110 -15.18 7.56 -13.07
CA ARG A 110 -15.10 6.10 -12.88
C ARG A 110 -13.71 5.73 -12.38
N GLU A 111 -13.64 4.90 -11.35
CA GLU A 111 -12.37 4.44 -10.80
C GLU A 111 -11.66 3.50 -11.79
N SER A 112 -10.35 3.69 -11.94
CA SER A 112 -9.50 2.76 -12.69
C SER A 112 -9.05 1.61 -11.78
N PRO A 113 -8.93 0.38 -12.28
CA PRO A 113 -8.44 -0.75 -11.48
C PRO A 113 -7.05 -0.57 -10.85
N ASN A 114 -6.22 0.28 -11.45
CA ASN A 114 -4.83 0.54 -11.04
C ASN A 114 -4.58 1.98 -10.54
N TYR A 115 -5.60 2.85 -10.52
CA TYR A 115 -5.46 4.23 -10.09
C TYR A 115 -6.68 4.64 -9.28
N ARG A 116 -6.45 4.95 -8.01
CA ARG A 116 -7.44 5.56 -7.13
C ARG A 116 -7.01 7.01 -6.94
N GLY A 117 -7.89 7.95 -7.27
CA GLY A 117 -7.67 9.33 -6.86
C GLY A 117 -7.53 9.37 -5.34
N ASN A 118 -6.59 10.16 -4.82
CA ASN A 118 -6.61 10.48 -3.40
C ASN A 118 -7.98 11.10 -3.10
N SER A 119 -8.76 10.42 -2.27
CA SER A 119 -9.94 10.99 -1.63
C SER A 119 -9.48 11.82 -0.45
#